data_AF-A0A1F4XTU0-F1
#
_entry.id   AF-A0A1F4XTU0-F1
#
_cell.length_a   1.000
_cell.length_b   1.000
_cell.length_c   1.000
_cell.angle_alpha   90.00
_cell.angle_beta   90.00
_cell.angle_gamma   90.00
#
_symmetry.space_group_name_H-M   'P 1'
#
loop_
_entity.id
_entity.type
_entity.pdbx_description
1 polymer ?
#
loop_
_entity_poly.entity_id
_entity_poly.type
_entity_poly.pdbx_seq_one_letter_code
_entity_poly.pdbx_strand_id
1 'polypeptide(L)'
;PHKRQKETVVNTKTRLVRQGLLTREDGLLCLTPKGERVLRRLELKDYALQKPRRWDGKWRMLIFDIPERRKKSREQVRKTLATIGFVRLQDSVWLYPYDCEDLITLLKADFHIGKDLLYLIVDSLEGDTRLKHHFGLIH
;
A
#
# COMPACT_ATOMS: atom_id res chain seq x y z
N PRO A 1 6.51 1.04 21.99
CA PRO A 1 5.59 0.52 20.94
C PRO A 1 5.06 1.61 19.97
N HIS A 2 4.68 2.79 20.46
CA HIS A 2 3.98 3.83 19.68
C HIS A 2 4.85 4.69 18.73
N LYS A 3 6.16 4.79 18.95
CA LYS A 3 7.07 5.60 18.10
C LYS A 3 7.22 5.04 16.67
N ARG A 4 7.15 3.71 16.52
CA ARG A 4 7.53 3.02 15.29
C ARG A 4 6.63 3.34 14.10
N GLN A 5 5.31 3.45 14.26
CA GLN A 5 4.38 3.68 13.13
C GLN A 5 4.50 5.06 12.48
N LYS A 6 4.70 6.12 13.28
CA LYS A 6 4.93 7.49 12.75
C LYS A 6 6.29 7.59 12.06
N GLU A 7 7.28 6.88 12.58
CA GLU A 7 8.63 6.81 12.01
C GLU A 7 8.62 6.09 10.65
N THR A 8 7.93 4.95 10.48
CA THR A 8 7.99 4.19 9.22
C THR A 8 7.51 4.98 8.00
N VAL A 9 6.33 5.62 8.06
CA VAL A 9 5.74 6.31 6.90
C VAL A 9 6.54 7.55 6.50
N VAL A 10 7.04 8.32 7.49
CA VAL A 10 7.89 9.50 7.24
C VAL A 10 9.25 9.07 6.69
N ASN A 11 9.80 7.97 7.23
CA ASN A 11 11.08 7.42 6.78
C ASN A 11 10.99 6.88 5.36
N THR A 12 9.90 6.21 4.99
CA THR A 12 9.72 5.67 3.63
C THR A 12 9.58 6.78 2.60
N LYS A 13 8.75 7.81 2.83
CA LYS A 13 8.69 8.98 1.94
C LYS A 13 10.07 9.63 1.74
N THR A 14 10.79 9.87 2.84
CA THR A 14 12.11 10.49 2.81
C THR A 14 13.12 9.62 2.04
N ARG A 15 13.11 8.32 2.27
CA ARG A 15 13.95 7.36 1.56
C ARG A 15 13.65 7.33 0.07
N LEU A 16 12.38 7.27 -0.33
CA LEU A 16 11.98 7.23 -1.73
C LEU A 16 12.33 8.53 -2.47
N VAL A 17 12.27 9.68 -1.79
CA VAL A 17 12.80 10.96 -2.33
C VAL A 17 14.31 10.91 -2.50
N ARG A 18 15.06 10.45 -1.49
CA ARG A 18 16.53 10.28 -1.58
C ARG A 18 16.94 9.30 -2.68
N GLN A 19 16.15 8.27 -2.94
CA GLN A 19 16.37 7.31 -4.03
C GLN A 19 16.00 7.88 -5.42
N GLY A 20 15.44 9.09 -5.48
CA GLY A 20 14.99 9.75 -6.70
C GLY A 20 13.78 9.06 -7.33
N LEU A 21 12.93 8.42 -6.53
CA LEU A 21 11.67 7.81 -6.99
C LEU A 21 10.51 8.79 -6.86
N LEU A 22 10.53 9.59 -5.79
CA LEU A 22 9.59 10.67 -5.56
C LEU A 22 10.30 12.02 -5.61
N THR A 23 9.56 13.06 -6.00
CA THR A 23 9.97 14.46 -5.88
C THR A 23 8.92 15.23 -5.08
N ARG A 24 9.28 16.42 -4.61
CA ARG A 24 8.36 17.35 -3.97
C ARG A 24 8.15 18.55 -4.88
N GLU A 25 6.91 18.75 -5.30
CA GLU A 25 6.48 19.89 -6.12
C GLU A 25 5.30 20.55 -5.39
N ASP A 26 5.40 21.85 -5.11
CA ASP A 26 4.38 22.63 -4.39
C ASP A 26 3.84 21.98 -3.10
N GLY A 27 4.74 21.32 -2.35
CA GLY A 27 4.41 20.62 -1.11
C GLY A 27 3.71 19.26 -1.29
N LEU A 28 3.45 18.84 -2.53
CA LEU A 28 2.92 17.52 -2.88
C LEU A 28 4.04 16.56 -3.26
N LEU A 29 3.81 15.27 -3.04
CA LEU A 29 4.72 14.21 -3.51
C LEU A 29 4.27 13.75 -4.88
N CYS A 30 5.18 13.85 -5.86
CA CYS A 30 4.96 13.44 -7.24
C CYS A 30 5.92 12.29 -7.60
N LEU A 31 5.51 11.43 -8.53
CA LEU A 31 6.41 10.45 -9.11
C LEU A 31 7.42 11.14 -10.02
N THR A 32 8.67 10.67 -9.96
CA THR A 32 9.65 10.97 -11.01
C THR A 32 9.49 9.96 -12.16
N PRO A 33 10.08 10.19 -13.35
CA PRO A 33 10.12 9.17 -14.40
C PRO A 33 10.78 7.84 -13.95
N LYS A 34 11.73 7.91 -13.01
CA LYS A 34 12.32 6.72 -12.38
C LYS A 34 11.32 6.03 -11.46
N GLY A 35 10.58 6.79 -10.66
CA GLY A 35 9.50 6.31 -9.80
C GLY A 35 8.38 5.62 -10.57
N GLU A 36 7.93 6.21 -11.68
CA GLU A 36 6.94 5.60 -12.57
C GLU A 36 7.40 4.24 -13.11
N ARG A 37 8.64 4.16 -13.62
CA ARG A 37 9.19 2.88 -14.10
C ARG A 37 9.26 1.83 -12.99
N VAL A 38 9.59 2.24 -11.78
CA VAL A 38 9.58 1.33 -10.62
C VAL A 38 8.15 0.92 -10.28
N LEU A 39 7.19 1.85 -10.20
CA LEU A 39 5.79 1.55 -9.92
C LEU A 39 5.21 0.58 -10.95
N ARG A 40 5.38 0.86 -12.26
CA ARG A 40 4.91 -0.03 -13.34
C ARG A 40 5.55 -1.41 -13.26
N ARG A 41 6.83 -1.50 -12.85
CA ARG A 41 7.49 -2.80 -12.60
C ARG A 41 6.87 -3.53 -11.40
N LEU A 42 6.49 -2.80 -10.35
CA LEU A 42 5.80 -3.36 -9.18
C LEU A 42 4.36 -3.79 -9.51
N GLU A 43 3.69 -3.14 -10.46
CA GLU A 43 2.35 -3.49 -10.94
C GLU A 43 2.35 -4.65 -11.94
N LEU A 44 3.33 -4.69 -12.87
CA LEU A 44 3.40 -5.68 -13.98
C LEU A 44 4.00 -7.01 -13.58
N LYS A 45 4.97 -6.99 -12.65
CA LYS A 45 5.37 -8.25 -12.02
C LYS A 45 4.21 -8.60 -11.12
N ASP A 46 3.53 -9.68 -11.45
CA ASP A 46 2.63 -10.43 -10.57
C ASP A 46 3.22 -10.40 -9.16
N TYR A 47 2.83 -9.42 -8.35
CA TYR A 47 3.54 -9.09 -7.12
C TYR A 47 3.10 -10.15 -6.11
N ALA A 48 3.62 -11.36 -6.26
CA ALA A 48 4.50 -11.90 -5.25
C ALA A 48 5.54 -10.83 -4.90
N LEU A 49 5.10 -9.76 -4.22
CA LEU A 49 5.84 -9.09 -3.15
C LEU A 49 6.73 -10.14 -2.60
N GLN A 50 8.05 -10.09 -2.85
CA GLN A 50 8.96 -11.21 -2.61
C GLN A 50 8.48 -11.93 -1.37
N LYS A 51 7.69 -13.01 -1.57
CA LYS A 51 6.79 -13.42 -0.48
C LYS A 51 7.76 -13.89 0.57
N PRO A 52 7.86 -13.18 1.70
CA PRO A 52 8.91 -13.48 2.63
C PRO A 52 8.71 -14.94 2.98
N ARG A 53 9.80 -15.70 3.07
CA ARG A 53 9.75 -17.13 3.40
C ARG A 53 8.88 -17.40 4.64
N ARG A 54 8.78 -16.40 5.51
CA ARG A 54 7.92 -16.40 6.69
C ARG A 54 7.16 -15.08 6.78
N TRP A 55 5.85 -15.18 7.03
CA TRP A 55 5.04 -14.03 7.41
C TRP A 55 5.50 -13.45 8.74
N ASP A 56 5.56 -12.12 8.85
CA ASP A 56 6.00 -11.42 10.05
C ASP A 56 4.89 -11.29 11.11
N GLY A 57 3.74 -11.92 10.88
CA GLY A 57 2.59 -11.91 11.78
C GLY A 57 1.79 -10.61 11.76
N LYS A 58 2.01 -9.72 10.77
CA LYS A 58 1.33 -8.42 10.70
C LYS A 58 0.54 -8.28 9.41
N TRP A 59 -0.65 -7.70 9.53
CA TRP A 59 -1.47 -7.30 8.40
C TRP A 59 -1.17 -5.88 7.97
N ARG A 60 -1.25 -5.63 6.67
CA ARG A 60 -1.16 -4.32 6.03
C ARG A 60 -2.56 -3.96 5.58
N MET A 61 -3.16 -3.02 6.29
CA MET A 61 -4.52 -2.57 6.02
C MET A 61 -4.50 -1.20 5.35
N LEU A 62 -5.27 -1.05 4.28
CA LEU A 62 -5.54 0.22 3.64
C LEU A 62 -6.97 0.62 3.93
N ILE A 63 -7.14 1.87 4.33
CA ILE A 63 -8.46 2.49 4.47
C ILE A 63 -8.43 3.77 3.66
N PHE A 64 -9.46 4.03 2.84
CA PHE A 64 -9.55 5.29 2.12
C PHE A 64 -10.94 5.89 2.10
N ASP A 65 -11.00 7.21 2.11
CA ASP A 65 -12.22 7.99 1.90
C ASP A 65 -11.99 8.95 0.72
N ILE A 66 -12.18 8.41 -0.49
CA ILE A 66 -12.02 9.17 -1.73
C ILE A 66 -13.39 9.78 -2.10
N PRO A 67 -13.49 11.13 -2.18
CA PRO A 67 -14.77 11.81 -2.34
C PRO A 67 -15.44 11.47 -3.67
N GLU A 68 -16.77 11.57 -3.73
CA GLU A 68 -17.57 11.13 -4.89
C GLU A 68 -17.17 11.82 -6.20
N ARG A 69 -16.76 13.10 -6.14
CA ARG A 69 -16.21 13.84 -7.29
C ARG A 69 -14.99 13.16 -7.93
N ARG A 70 -14.32 12.26 -7.21
CA ARG A 70 -13.16 11.45 -7.64
C ARG A 70 -13.50 9.96 -7.78
N LYS A 71 -14.77 9.61 -8.03
CA LYS A 71 -15.23 8.21 -8.22
C LYS A 71 -14.34 7.39 -9.15
N LYS A 72 -13.91 7.97 -10.29
CA LYS A 72 -13.00 7.29 -11.23
C LYS A 72 -11.67 6.87 -10.59
N SER A 73 -11.06 7.77 -9.81
CA SER A 73 -9.83 7.46 -9.06
C SER A 73 -10.07 6.37 -8.02
N ARG A 74 -11.20 6.41 -7.31
CA ARG A 74 -11.58 5.38 -6.33
C ARG A 74 -11.70 4.00 -6.97
N GLU A 75 -12.38 3.89 -8.10
CA GLU A 75 -12.49 2.63 -8.82
C GLU A 75 -11.15 2.13 -9.37
N GLN A 76 -10.28 3.05 -9.81
CA GLN A 76 -8.94 2.68 -10.27
C GLN A 76 -8.08 2.13 -9.11
N VAL A 77 -8.12 2.77 -7.93
CA VAL A 77 -7.44 2.26 -6.72
C VAL A 77 -7.92 0.85 -6.39
N ARG A 78 -9.24 0.62 -6.36
CA ARG A 78 -9.82 -0.71 -6.08
C ARG A 78 -9.33 -1.77 -7.07
N LYS A 79 -9.32 -1.45 -8.37
CA LYS A 79 -8.83 -2.36 -9.42
C LYS A 79 -7.34 -2.66 -9.23
N THR A 80 -6.52 -1.65 -9.02
CA THR A 80 -5.07 -1.82 -8.80
C THR A 80 -4.80 -2.69 -7.56
N LEU A 81 -5.48 -2.45 -6.44
CA LEU A 81 -5.32 -3.26 -5.22
C LEU A 81 -5.72 -4.71 -5.43
N ALA A 82 -6.82 -4.97 -6.15
CA ALA A 82 -7.24 -6.32 -6.50
C ALA A 82 -6.21 -7.02 -7.38
N THR A 83 -5.67 -6.34 -8.40
CA THR A 83 -4.61 -6.87 -9.26
C THR A 83 -3.34 -7.22 -8.49
N ILE A 84 -2.97 -6.44 -7.47
CA ILE A 84 -1.82 -6.72 -6.61
C ILE A 84 -2.07 -7.91 -5.66
N GLY A 85 -3.34 -8.30 -5.46
CA GLY A 85 -3.72 -9.41 -4.57
C GLY A 85 -4.09 -8.97 -3.15
N PHE A 86 -4.46 -7.70 -2.95
CA PHE A 86 -5.15 -7.30 -1.71
C PHE A 86 -6.54 -7.92 -1.66
N VAL A 87 -6.95 -8.33 -0.46
CA VAL A 87 -8.32 -8.78 -0.20
C VAL A 87 -9.17 -7.59 0.23
N ARG A 88 -10.30 -7.40 -0.44
CA ARG A 88 -11.31 -6.42 -0.06
C ARG A 88 -12.12 -6.92 1.13
N LEU A 89 -12.03 -6.25 2.27
CA LEU A 89 -12.86 -6.52 3.46
C LEU A 89 -14.17 -5.74 3.41
N GLN A 90 -14.09 -4.47 2.96
CA GLN A 90 -15.22 -3.60 2.68
C GLN A 90 -14.87 -2.70 1.48
N ASP A 91 -15.84 -1.92 1.01
CA ASP A 91 -15.71 -0.97 -0.11
C ASP A 91 -14.46 -0.08 -0.04
N SER A 92 -14.07 0.31 1.16
CA SER A 92 -12.93 1.19 1.42
C SER A 92 -11.86 0.57 2.31
N VAL A 93 -11.96 -0.74 2.62
CA VAL A 93 -11.05 -1.43 3.55
C VAL A 93 -10.42 -2.63 2.86
N TRP A 94 -9.10 -2.62 2.73
CA TRP A 94 -8.34 -3.63 1.99
C TRP A 94 -7.20 -4.17 2.84
N LEU A 95 -6.88 -5.45 2.68
CA LEU A 95 -5.95 -6.17 3.54
C LEU A 95 -4.91 -6.94 2.72
N TYR A 96 -3.68 -6.96 3.21
CA TYR A 96 -2.57 -7.70 2.63
C TYR A 96 -1.59 -8.19 3.70
N PRO A 97 -0.97 -9.38 3.57
CA PRO A 97 -0.13 -9.92 4.64
C PRO A 97 1.33 -9.46 4.59
N TYR A 98 1.87 -8.94 3.48
CA TYR A 98 3.31 -8.65 3.34
C TYR A 98 3.63 -7.15 3.25
N ASP A 99 4.87 -6.79 3.54
CA ASP A 99 5.32 -5.39 3.54
C ASP A 99 5.24 -4.78 2.13
N CYS A 100 4.40 -3.76 1.98
CA CYS A 100 4.14 -3.09 0.72
C CYS A 100 4.26 -1.57 0.84
N GLU A 101 4.94 -1.05 1.86
CA GLU A 101 4.95 0.38 2.16
C GLU A 101 5.46 1.24 0.99
N ASP A 102 6.48 0.78 0.28
CA ASP A 102 7.02 1.46 -0.92
C ASP A 102 5.98 1.53 -2.03
N LEU A 103 5.35 0.40 -2.35
CA LEU A 103 4.31 0.33 -3.37
C LEU A 103 3.16 1.28 -3.02
N ILE A 104 2.65 1.23 -1.78
CA ILE A 104 1.54 2.08 -1.35
C ILE A 104 1.94 3.55 -1.36
N THR A 105 3.20 3.88 -1.01
CA THR A 105 3.68 5.27 -1.06
C THR A 105 3.78 5.79 -2.49
N LEU A 106 4.23 4.97 -3.44
CA LEU A 106 4.25 5.31 -4.86
C LEU A 106 2.83 5.43 -5.43
N LEU A 107 1.91 4.52 -5.10
CA LEU A 107 0.50 4.59 -5.53
C LEU A 107 -0.22 5.82 -4.98
N LYS A 108 0.08 6.23 -3.73
CA LYS A 108 -0.45 7.47 -3.15
C LYS A 108 -0.06 8.70 -3.96
N ALA A 109 1.17 8.72 -4.49
CA ALA A 109 1.67 9.78 -5.36
C ALA A 109 1.00 9.70 -6.74
N ASP A 110 0.98 8.51 -7.38
CA ASP A 110 0.37 8.28 -8.70
C ASP A 110 -1.09 8.76 -8.75
N PHE A 111 -1.90 8.29 -7.79
CA PHE A 111 -3.31 8.65 -7.73
C PHE A 111 -3.59 10.00 -7.08
N HIS A 112 -2.59 10.69 -6.53
CA HIS A 112 -2.77 11.93 -5.78
C HIS A 112 -3.81 11.77 -4.65
N ILE A 113 -3.73 10.66 -3.90
CA ILE A 113 -4.66 10.29 -2.80
C ILE A 113 -3.95 10.25 -1.44
N GLY A 114 -2.78 10.87 -1.32
CA GLY A 114 -1.95 10.76 -0.12
C GLY A 114 -2.63 11.16 1.19
N LYS A 115 -3.62 12.05 1.16
CA LYS A 115 -4.45 12.47 2.30
C LYS A 115 -5.71 11.61 2.48
N ASP A 116 -6.18 11.00 1.41
CA ASP A 116 -7.44 10.24 1.36
C ASP A 116 -7.23 8.77 1.71
N LEU A 117 -5.98 8.28 1.74
CA LEU A 117 -5.63 6.88 2.00
C LEU A 117 -4.70 6.73 3.21
N LEU A 118 -5.11 5.91 4.17
CA LEU A 118 -4.34 5.50 5.34
C LEU A 118 -3.72 4.11 5.12
N TYR A 119 -2.49 3.94 5.62
CA TYR A 119 -1.78 2.66 5.66
C TYR A 119 -1.58 2.29 7.11
N LEU A 120 -2.08 1.14 7.53
CA LEU A 120 -2.01 0.65 8.89
C LEU A 120 -1.25 -0.68 8.90
N ILE A 121 -0.42 -0.84 9.92
CA ILE A 121 0.17 -2.13 10.28
C ILE A 121 -0.61 -2.64 11.48
N VAL A 122 -1.28 -3.77 11.31
CA VAL A 122 -2.22 -4.33 12.27
C VAL A 122 -1.67 -5.66 12.78
N ASP A 123 -1.45 -5.75 14.09
CA ASP A 123 -0.86 -6.92 14.74
C ASP A 123 -1.88 -8.05 14.96
N SER A 124 -3.16 -7.71 15.06
CA SER A 124 -4.25 -8.66 15.28
C SER A 124 -5.51 -8.21 14.54
N LEU A 125 -6.15 -9.14 13.84
CA LEU A 125 -7.43 -8.94 13.17
C LEU A 125 -8.40 -10.03 13.63
N GLU A 126 -9.58 -9.63 14.10
CA GLU A 126 -10.61 -10.57 14.54
C GLU A 126 -11.06 -11.48 13.38
N GLY A 127 -11.22 -12.78 13.65
CA GLY A 127 -11.74 -13.73 12.67
C GLY A 127 -10.85 -13.95 11.43
N ASP A 128 -9.55 -13.65 11.52
CA ASP A 128 -8.64 -13.68 10.37
C ASP A 128 -8.26 -15.08 9.86
N THR A 129 -8.77 -16.15 10.46
CA THR A 129 -8.48 -17.55 10.06
C THR A 129 -8.71 -17.80 8.57
N ARG A 130 -9.84 -17.33 8.02
CA ARG A 130 -10.14 -17.48 6.58
C ARG A 130 -9.16 -16.71 5.70
N LEU A 131 -8.70 -15.54 6.16
CA LEU A 131 -7.73 -14.71 5.46
C LEU A 131 -6.33 -15.36 5.51
N LYS A 132 -5.92 -15.87 6.67
CA LYS A 132 -4.67 -16.65 6.80
C LYS A 132 -4.67 -17.85 5.86
N HIS A 133 -5.78 -18.58 5.78
CA HIS A 133 -5.91 -19.69 4.83
C HIS A 133 -5.85 -19.22 3.37
N HIS A 134 -6.53 -18.14 3.02
CA HIS A 134 -6.49 -17.56 1.67
C HIS A 134 -5.06 -17.21 1.23
N PHE A 135 -4.24 -16.68 2.14
CA PHE A 135 -2.85 -16.31 1.87
C PHE A 135 -1.83 -17.44 2.13
N GLY A 136 -2.26 -18.62 2.57
CA GLY A 136 -1.37 -19.76 2.87
C GLY A 136 -0.47 -19.53 4.08
N LEU A 137 -0.94 -18.80 5.10
CA LEU A 137 -0.17 -18.40 6.29
C LEU A 137 -0.27 -19.39 7.46
N ILE A 138 -1.11 -20.42 7.33
CA ILE A 138 -1.25 -21.49 8.31
C ILE A 138 -0.35 -22.65 7.85
N HIS A 139 0.61 -23.02 8.69
CA HIS A 139 1.47 -24.18 8.51
C HIS A 139 1.27 -25.12 9.69
#